data_AF-A0A8T1QD14-F1
#
_entry.id   AF-A0A8T1QD14-F1
#
_cell.length_a   1.000
_cell.length_b   1.000
_cell.length_c   1.000
_cell.angle_alpha   90.00
_cell.angle_beta   90.00
_cell.angle_gamma   90.00
#
_symmetry.space_group_name_H-M   'P 1'
#
loop_
_entity.id
_entity.type
_entity.pdbx_description
1 polymer ?
#
loop_
_entity_poly.entity_id
_entity_poly.type
_entity_poly.pdbx_seq_one_letter_code
_entity_poly.pdbx_strand_id
1 'polypeptide(L)'
;MSSSEIEVVSSDAKAQHNSSEVAVFDVFTASAYGDFEKLRKFVEEDGASLCQPDLNGYYALQWAALNNFPDVVQYIIEHGGDVNETDNMQQTALHWAAVRGAIGVADVLLQNGARVEAVDVNGYRAVHVGAQYGQTAFLNHIVAKYQADFDAPDNEGRSPLHWAAYKGFTDTVRLLLFRYACQGRQDKEGCTPLHWAAIRGNVEACTVLVHAGTKQELMVKDNAGFTPVQLASDKGHRHVAVFLSNAQWAHSNHWVDKLCCGKMADIGYAPILFSIIIILTVLFINTVLAAPNLTKVTAVVGLWGWTTVSLAVGSLIMFYRCSSKDPGYVKRQGDVGSHKDTEDLLLNIDLEGSPIWTGNWSQLCPTCKIIRPVRSKHCPTCKRCVEQFDHHCPWISNCVGKRNKRDFFVFICMAALTSFLAAAIAIQRIWTSIPALSTEETWIHHVVVQNPGVVAFLLMDIIVLLAATILTTSQASQVHSKA
;
A
#
# COMPACT_ATOMS: atom_id res chain seq x y z
N MET A 1 21.24 15.63 11.30
CA MET A 1 21.30 14.18 11.60
C MET A 1 22.63 13.67 11.08
N SER A 2 23.65 13.71 11.93
CA SER A 2 24.98 13.14 11.66
C SER A 2 24.87 11.61 11.67
N SER A 3 25.74 10.93 10.94
CA SER A 3 25.77 9.49 10.67
C SER A 3 25.52 8.63 11.91
N SER A 4 24.29 8.17 12.10
CA SER A 4 23.94 7.12 13.07
C SER A 4 23.60 5.81 12.36
N GLU A 5 24.01 5.68 11.10
CA GLU A 5 23.87 4.41 10.38
C GLU A 5 24.91 3.44 10.94
N ILE A 6 24.54 2.17 11.14
CA ILE A 6 25.53 1.13 11.46
C ILE A 6 26.62 1.16 10.39
N GLU A 7 27.85 1.49 10.80
CA GLU A 7 29.03 1.41 9.94
C GLU A 7 29.44 -0.07 9.88
N VAL A 8 29.14 -0.72 8.77
CA VAL A 8 29.63 -2.09 8.53
C VAL A 8 30.90 -2.03 7.70
N VAL A 9 31.87 -2.85 8.09
CA VAL A 9 33.06 -3.15 7.30
C VAL A 9 32.65 -3.66 5.91
N SER A 10 32.81 -2.80 4.89
CA SER A 10 32.69 -3.24 3.50
C SER A 10 33.93 -4.03 3.15
N SER A 11 33.82 -5.36 3.05
CA SER A 11 34.72 -6.09 2.15
C SER A 11 34.38 -5.62 0.73
N ASP A 12 35.18 -4.73 0.15
CA ASP A 12 35.08 -4.35 -1.26
C ASP A 12 35.25 -5.59 -2.14
N ALA A 13 34.16 -6.32 -2.35
CA ALA A 13 34.08 -7.44 -3.26
C ALA A 13 32.83 -7.26 -4.10
N LYS A 14 32.84 -6.22 -4.95
CA LYS A 14 32.19 -6.35 -6.24
C LYS A 14 32.80 -7.58 -6.89
N ALA A 15 31.99 -8.61 -7.07
CA ALA A 15 32.32 -9.76 -7.90
C ALA A 15 32.58 -9.29 -9.35
N GLN A 16 33.77 -8.79 -9.60
CA GLN A 16 34.39 -8.87 -10.90
C GLN A 16 35.09 -10.21 -10.92
N HIS A 17 34.55 -11.10 -11.74
CA HIS A 17 35.15 -12.37 -12.13
C HIS A 17 36.51 -12.06 -12.80
N ASN A 18 37.54 -11.86 -12.01
CA ASN A 18 38.92 -11.80 -12.45
C ASN A 18 39.72 -12.73 -11.54
N SER A 19 40.34 -13.72 -12.17
CA SER A 19 41.08 -14.82 -11.56
C SER A 19 42.40 -14.35 -10.94
N SER A 20 42.32 -13.55 -9.89
CA SER A 20 43.41 -13.39 -8.91
C SER A 20 43.01 -14.19 -7.68
N GLU A 21 43.71 -15.29 -7.41
CA GLU A 21 43.54 -16.07 -6.18
C GLU A 21 43.58 -15.12 -4.98
N VAL A 22 42.47 -15.08 -4.25
CA VAL A 22 42.38 -14.32 -3.00
C VAL A 22 43.35 -14.96 -2.01
N ALA A 23 44.34 -14.20 -1.56
CA ALA A 23 45.35 -14.69 -0.63
C ALA A 23 44.72 -14.92 0.75
N VAL A 24 44.56 -16.20 1.11
CA VAL A 24 44.17 -16.64 2.46
C VAL A 24 45.44 -17.00 3.22
N PHE A 25 45.75 -16.24 4.28
CA PHE A 25 47.01 -16.36 5.00
C PHE A 25 46.86 -16.44 6.52
N ASP A 26 45.65 -16.26 7.05
CA ASP A 26 45.35 -16.37 8.48
C ASP A 26 43.92 -16.90 8.72
N VAL A 27 43.59 -17.14 10.00
CA VAL A 27 42.26 -17.64 10.41
C VAL A 27 41.13 -16.66 10.04
N PHE A 28 41.40 -15.35 9.99
CA PHE A 28 40.39 -14.32 9.71
C PHE A 28 40.01 -14.29 8.24
N THR A 29 41.01 -14.26 7.35
CA THR A 29 40.82 -14.34 5.90
C THR A 29 40.23 -15.69 5.49
N ALA A 30 40.69 -16.80 6.10
CA ALA A 30 40.09 -18.11 5.86
C ALA A 30 38.60 -18.12 6.25
N SER A 31 38.26 -17.52 7.39
CA SER A 31 36.88 -17.38 7.85
C SER A 31 36.04 -16.46 6.97
N ALA A 32 36.61 -15.35 6.51
CA ALA A 32 35.92 -14.38 5.64
C ALA A 32 35.62 -14.93 4.25
N TYR A 33 36.44 -15.84 3.73
CA TYR A 33 36.28 -16.45 2.40
C TYR A 33 35.73 -17.88 2.42
N GLY A 34 35.55 -18.47 3.61
CA GLY A 34 35.01 -19.81 3.76
C GLY A 34 35.99 -20.93 3.35
N ASP A 35 37.29 -20.66 3.37
CA ASP A 35 38.32 -21.66 3.06
C ASP A 35 38.54 -22.57 4.28
N PHE A 36 37.63 -23.53 4.43
CA PHE A 36 37.55 -24.41 5.60
C PHE A 36 38.82 -25.26 5.80
N GLU A 37 39.41 -25.76 4.73
CA GLU A 37 40.63 -26.58 4.80
C GLU A 37 41.83 -25.76 5.30
N LYS A 38 42.00 -24.52 4.81
CA LYS A 38 43.06 -23.65 5.34
C LYS A 38 42.79 -23.22 6.77
N LEU A 39 41.54 -22.91 7.13
CA LEU A 39 41.20 -22.60 8.51
C LEU A 39 41.59 -23.74 9.45
N ARG A 40 41.23 -24.98 9.10
CA ARG A 40 41.61 -26.17 9.86
C ARG A 40 43.10 -26.33 9.95
N LYS A 41 43.83 -26.15 8.85
CA LYS A 41 45.29 -26.18 8.85
C LYS A 41 45.89 -25.15 9.83
N PHE A 42 45.43 -23.90 9.77
CA PHE A 42 45.94 -22.86 10.66
C PHE A 42 45.68 -23.17 12.14
N VAL A 43 44.54 -23.79 12.47
CA VAL A 43 44.17 -24.10 13.86
C VAL A 43 44.83 -25.41 14.35
N GLU A 44 44.76 -26.48 13.56
CA GLU A 44 45.20 -27.83 13.93
C GLU A 44 46.72 -28.03 13.77
N GLU A 45 47.32 -27.48 12.72
CA GLU A 45 48.76 -27.63 12.44
C GLU A 45 49.58 -26.44 12.98
N ASP A 46 49.14 -25.21 12.69
CA ASP A 46 49.91 -24.01 13.04
C ASP A 46 49.58 -23.47 14.46
N GLY A 47 48.56 -24.03 15.12
CA GLY A 47 48.15 -23.67 16.49
C GLY A 47 47.55 -22.26 16.62
N ALA A 48 46.98 -21.72 15.55
CA ALA A 48 46.36 -20.40 15.56
C ALA A 48 45.11 -20.37 16.46
N SER A 49 44.97 -19.31 17.27
CA SER A 49 43.84 -19.13 18.17
C SER A 49 42.64 -18.51 17.46
N LEU A 50 41.44 -19.07 17.69
CA LEU A 50 40.16 -18.49 17.23
C LEU A 50 39.50 -17.55 18.26
N CYS A 51 40.03 -17.52 19.49
CA CYS A 51 39.51 -16.72 20.60
C CYS A 51 40.09 -15.30 20.65
N GLN A 52 40.92 -14.91 19.68
CA GLN A 52 41.56 -13.59 19.65
C GLN A 52 41.04 -12.80 18.46
N PRO A 53 40.82 -11.48 18.62
CA PRO A 53 40.44 -10.64 17.50
C PRO A 53 41.64 -10.34 16.58
N ASP A 54 41.33 -9.91 15.35
CA ASP A 54 42.30 -9.35 14.42
C ASP A 54 42.77 -7.95 14.87
N LEU A 55 43.63 -7.31 14.06
CA LEU A 55 44.17 -5.97 14.35
C LEU A 55 43.11 -4.87 14.42
N ASN A 56 41.91 -5.11 13.88
CA ASN A 56 40.80 -4.17 13.91
C ASN A 56 39.81 -4.46 15.06
N GLY A 57 40.06 -5.49 15.87
CA GLY A 57 39.16 -5.91 16.95
C GLY A 57 38.04 -6.84 16.50
N TYR A 58 38.14 -7.47 15.33
CA TYR A 58 37.13 -8.40 14.82
C TYR A 58 37.55 -9.86 14.98
N TYR A 59 36.64 -10.69 15.46
CA TYR A 59 36.87 -12.12 15.64
C TYR A 59 36.63 -12.89 14.35
N ALA A 60 37.33 -14.02 14.18
CA ALA A 60 37.13 -14.94 13.06
C ALA A 60 35.65 -15.35 12.88
N LEU A 61 34.94 -15.52 14.01
CA LEU A 61 33.51 -15.84 14.04
C LEU A 61 32.65 -14.77 13.35
N GLN A 62 32.95 -13.48 13.55
CA GLN A 62 32.22 -12.36 12.94
C GLN A 62 32.43 -12.32 11.42
N TRP A 63 33.66 -12.56 10.94
CA TRP A 63 33.98 -12.65 9.53
C TRP A 63 33.24 -13.79 8.80
N ALA A 64 33.22 -14.98 9.41
CA ALA A 64 32.47 -16.12 8.90
C ALA A 64 30.96 -15.87 8.93
N ALA A 65 30.48 -15.19 9.98
CA ALA A 65 29.06 -14.89 10.14
C ALA A 65 28.55 -13.90 9.08
N LEU A 66 29.31 -12.83 8.82
CA LEU A 66 28.99 -11.83 7.79
C LEU A 66 28.86 -12.45 6.40
N ASN A 67 29.70 -13.44 6.07
CA ASN A 67 29.75 -14.06 4.74
C ASN A 67 28.94 -15.36 4.60
N ASN A 68 28.13 -15.69 5.62
CA ASN A 68 27.20 -16.82 5.59
C ASN A 68 27.88 -18.20 5.43
N PHE A 69 28.92 -18.47 6.21
CA PHE A 69 29.58 -19.79 6.26
C PHE A 69 29.23 -20.56 7.55
N PRO A 70 28.07 -21.24 7.62
CA PRO A 70 27.62 -21.92 8.84
C PRO A 70 28.59 -23.01 9.32
N ASP A 71 29.20 -23.77 8.42
CA ASP A 71 30.14 -24.85 8.78
C ASP A 71 31.41 -24.30 9.42
N VAL A 72 31.91 -23.17 8.91
CA VAL A 72 33.04 -22.44 9.47
C VAL A 72 32.69 -21.87 10.84
N VAL A 73 31.50 -21.26 10.99
CA VAL A 73 31.00 -20.74 12.27
C VAL A 73 30.91 -21.87 13.30
N GLN A 74 30.34 -23.02 12.93
CA GLN A 74 30.23 -24.18 13.82
C GLN A 74 31.60 -24.66 14.27
N TYR A 75 32.55 -24.81 13.35
CA TYR A 75 33.91 -25.21 13.68
C TYR A 75 34.61 -24.21 14.62
N ILE A 76 34.45 -22.90 14.38
CA ILE A 76 35.03 -21.87 15.23
C ILE A 76 34.50 -21.98 16.66
N ILE A 77 33.19 -22.21 16.83
CA ILE A 77 32.55 -22.39 18.14
C ILE A 77 33.08 -23.65 18.83
N GLU A 78 33.17 -24.77 18.12
CA GLU A 78 33.69 -26.05 18.64
C GLU A 78 35.16 -25.96 19.09
N HIS A 79 35.93 -25.04 18.51
CA HIS A 79 37.33 -24.80 18.81
C HIS A 79 37.55 -23.56 19.71
N GLY A 80 36.53 -23.22 20.52
CA GLY A 80 36.66 -22.27 21.62
C GLY A 80 36.31 -20.81 21.29
N GLY A 81 35.83 -20.51 20.08
CA GLY A 81 35.29 -19.18 19.77
C GLY A 81 34.01 -18.92 20.56
N ASP A 82 34.00 -17.88 21.39
CA ASP A 82 32.80 -17.51 22.14
C ASP A 82 31.78 -16.82 21.22
N VAL A 83 30.60 -17.43 21.13
CA VAL A 83 29.46 -17.01 20.30
C VAL A 83 28.95 -15.60 20.64
N ASN A 84 29.24 -15.14 21.85
CA ASN A 84 28.77 -13.88 22.41
C ASN A 84 29.85 -12.79 22.49
N GLU A 85 31.05 -13.06 21.97
CA GLU A 85 32.11 -12.05 21.83
C GLU A 85 31.65 -10.89 20.97
N THR A 86 32.18 -9.72 21.32
CA THR A 86 31.79 -8.47 20.68
C THR A 86 33.00 -7.72 20.14
N ASP A 87 32.83 -7.07 19.00
CA ASP A 87 33.84 -6.14 18.50
C ASP A 87 33.89 -4.83 19.31
N ASN A 88 34.70 -3.88 18.84
CA ASN A 88 34.85 -2.55 19.43
C ASN A 88 33.55 -1.71 19.47
N MET A 89 32.53 -2.07 18.68
CA MET A 89 31.20 -1.45 18.67
C MET A 89 30.18 -2.25 19.51
N GLN A 90 30.64 -3.23 20.29
CA GLN A 90 29.79 -4.17 21.03
C GLN A 90 28.92 -5.07 20.12
N GLN A 91 29.26 -5.23 18.84
CA GLN A 91 28.47 -6.05 17.93
C GLN A 91 28.90 -7.52 18.01
N THR A 92 27.92 -8.40 18.23
CA THR A 92 28.13 -9.86 18.20
C THR A 92 28.15 -10.41 16.77
N ALA A 93 28.59 -11.66 16.61
CA ALA A 93 28.50 -12.36 15.33
C ALA A 93 27.05 -12.40 14.76
N LEU A 94 26.02 -12.38 15.62
CA LEU A 94 24.62 -12.32 15.18
C LEU A 94 24.25 -10.97 14.53
N HIS A 95 24.84 -9.86 14.99
CA HIS A 95 24.69 -8.56 14.32
C HIS A 95 25.31 -8.60 12.93
N TRP A 96 26.50 -9.19 12.79
CA TRP A 96 27.20 -9.32 11.52
C TRP A 96 26.42 -10.22 10.53
N ALA A 97 25.86 -11.34 11.01
CA ALA A 97 24.96 -12.19 10.23
C ALA A 97 23.72 -11.43 9.73
N ALA A 98 23.17 -10.52 10.55
CA ALA A 98 22.01 -9.71 10.21
C ALA A 98 22.26 -8.70 9.09
N VAL A 99 23.51 -8.28 8.85
CA VAL A 99 23.84 -7.35 7.75
C VAL A 99 23.55 -8.00 6.39
N ARG A 100 23.95 -9.25 6.19
CA ARG A 100 23.78 -9.99 4.93
C ARG A 100 22.58 -10.93 4.94
N GLY A 101 21.84 -11.00 6.04
CA GLY A 101 20.69 -11.89 6.18
C GLY A 101 21.09 -13.37 6.20
N ALA A 102 22.22 -13.69 6.83
CA ALA A 102 22.81 -15.03 6.89
C ALA A 102 22.00 -15.95 7.84
N ILE A 103 20.86 -16.46 7.37
CA ILE A 103 19.94 -17.29 8.17
C ILE A 103 20.62 -18.57 8.68
N GLY A 104 21.39 -19.26 7.84
CA GLY A 104 22.07 -20.50 8.24
C GLY A 104 23.07 -20.27 9.37
N VAL A 105 23.85 -19.18 9.29
CA VAL A 105 24.73 -18.75 10.38
C VAL A 105 23.94 -18.38 11.63
N ALA A 106 22.84 -17.62 11.51
CA ALA A 106 22.04 -17.25 12.67
C ALA A 106 21.49 -18.47 13.41
N ASP A 107 21.10 -19.50 12.67
CA ASP A 107 20.69 -20.79 13.24
C ASP A 107 21.81 -21.41 14.08
N VAL A 108 23.02 -21.52 13.52
CA VAL A 108 24.19 -22.05 14.23
C VAL A 108 24.49 -21.22 15.49
N LEU A 109 24.54 -19.89 15.37
CA LEU A 109 24.83 -19.00 16.49
C LEU A 109 23.79 -19.14 17.61
N LEU A 110 22.50 -19.07 17.28
CA LEU A 110 21.41 -19.07 18.27
C LEU A 110 21.25 -20.46 18.92
N GLN A 111 21.49 -21.56 18.20
CA GLN A 111 21.49 -22.90 18.77
C GLN A 111 22.68 -23.13 19.72
N ASN A 112 23.80 -22.46 19.48
CA ASN A 112 24.98 -22.50 20.35
C ASN A 112 24.98 -21.40 21.43
N GLY A 113 23.83 -20.78 21.72
CA GLY A 113 23.67 -19.88 22.87
C GLY A 113 23.97 -18.40 22.60
N ALA A 114 23.98 -17.95 21.34
CA ALA A 114 24.00 -16.53 21.05
C ALA A 114 22.80 -15.81 21.68
N ARG A 115 23.05 -14.66 22.30
CA ARG A 115 21.99 -13.82 22.86
C ARG A 115 21.24 -13.10 21.74
N VAL A 116 20.02 -13.55 21.44
CA VAL A 116 19.14 -12.94 20.42
C VAL A 116 18.87 -11.45 20.69
N GLU A 117 18.80 -11.10 21.98
CA GLU A 117 18.53 -9.76 22.49
C GLU A 117 19.81 -8.97 22.85
N ALA A 118 20.99 -9.39 22.38
CA ALA A 118 22.23 -8.64 22.53
C ALA A 118 22.09 -7.25 21.88
N VAL A 119 22.67 -6.24 22.53
CA VAL A 119 22.68 -4.86 22.05
C VAL A 119 24.10 -4.38 21.81
N ASP A 120 24.29 -3.59 20.76
CA ASP A 120 25.53 -2.87 20.49
C ASP A 120 25.59 -1.52 21.25
N VAL A 121 26.64 -0.72 21.05
CA VAL A 121 26.82 0.58 21.73
C VAL A 121 25.68 1.58 21.49
N ASN A 122 24.93 1.43 20.40
CA ASN A 122 23.79 2.28 20.04
C ASN A 122 22.44 1.66 20.45
N GLY A 123 22.46 0.52 21.15
CA GLY A 123 21.24 -0.21 21.49
C GLY A 123 20.67 -1.00 20.31
N TYR A 124 21.40 -1.14 19.20
CA TYR A 124 20.93 -1.95 18.09
C TYR A 124 20.99 -3.42 18.46
N ARG A 125 19.97 -4.13 18.01
CA ARG A 125 19.82 -5.59 18.12
C ARG A 125 19.93 -6.14 16.70
N ALA A 126 20.05 -7.46 16.55
CA ALA A 126 20.03 -8.10 15.23
C ALA A 126 18.79 -7.72 14.38
N VAL A 127 17.63 -7.48 15.01
CA VAL A 127 16.41 -7.00 14.33
C VAL A 127 16.56 -5.58 13.75
N HIS A 128 17.30 -4.69 14.42
CA HIS A 128 17.56 -3.33 13.95
C HIS A 128 18.47 -3.36 12.72
N VAL A 129 19.55 -4.13 12.80
CA VAL A 129 20.48 -4.36 11.68
C VAL A 129 19.73 -4.95 10.48
N GLY A 130 18.98 -6.04 10.70
CA GLY A 130 18.21 -6.69 9.65
C GLY A 130 17.22 -5.74 8.97
N ALA A 131 16.56 -4.86 9.75
CA ALA A 131 15.66 -3.86 9.18
C ALA A 131 16.38 -2.73 8.44
N GLN A 132 17.53 -2.28 8.94
CA GLN A 132 18.36 -1.27 8.29
C GLN A 132 18.96 -1.76 6.96
N TYR A 133 19.19 -3.06 6.79
CA TYR A 133 19.72 -3.63 5.54
C TYR A 133 18.66 -4.35 4.69
N GLY A 134 17.39 -4.30 5.08
CA GLY A 134 16.29 -4.88 4.31
C GLY A 134 16.24 -6.40 4.30
N GLN A 135 16.92 -7.05 5.25
CA GLN A 135 17.02 -8.51 5.37
C GLN A 135 15.73 -9.11 5.94
N THR A 136 14.66 -9.00 5.15
CA THR A 136 13.28 -9.32 5.55
C THR A 136 13.12 -10.80 5.92
N ALA A 137 13.74 -11.71 5.18
CA ALA A 137 13.69 -13.14 5.46
C ALA A 137 14.43 -13.49 6.76
N PHE A 138 15.61 -12.90 6.99
CA PHE A 138 16.35 -13.05 8.23
C PHE A 138 15.54 -12.52 9.42
N LEU A 139 14.99 -11.32 9.30
CA LEU A 139 14.16 -10.72 10.33
C LEU A 139 12.96 -11.62 10.67
N ASN A 140 12.23 -12.08 9.66
CA ASN A 140 11.12 -13.01 9.87
C ASN A 140 11.55 -14.28 10.60
N HIS A 141 12.72 -14.82 10.21
CA HIS A 141 13.25 -16.06 10.76
C HIS A 141 13.57 -15.94 12.24
N ILE A 142 14.36 -14.93 12.65
CA ILE A 142 14.74 -14.76 14.05
C ILE A 142 13.56 -14.39 14.95
N VAL A 143 12.56 -13.68 14.41
CA VAL A 143 11.33 -13.35 15.13
C VAL A 143 10.46 -14.59 15.31
N ALA A 144 10.23 -15.37 14.25
CA ALA A 144 9.36 -16.55 14.32
C ALA A 144 9.99 -17.69 15.13
N LYS A 145 11.26 -18.01 14.87
CA LYS A 145 11.93 -19.18 15.46
C LYS A 145 12.49 -18.91 16.85
N TYR A 146 13.09 -17.75 17.04
CA TYR A 146 13.85 -17.41 18.24
C TYR A 146 13.21 -16.31 19.08
N GLN A 147 11.98 -15.89 18.72
CA GLN A 147 11.18 -14.92 19.46
C GLN A 147 11.89 -13.57 19.67
N ALA A 148 12.71 -13.16 18.70
CA ALA A 148 13.36 -11.85 18.73
C ALA A 148 12.32 -10.72 18.82
N ASP A 149 12.52 -9.75 19.72
CA ASP A 149 11.61 -8.61 19.86
C ASP A 149 11.74 -7.67 18.65
N PHE A 150 10.74 -7.69 17.77
CA PHE A 150 10.72 -6.90 16.54
C PHE A 150 10.28 -5.43 16.72
N ASP A 151 9.84 -5.02 17.90
CA ASP A 151 9.42 -3.64 18.20
C ASP A 151 10.26 -2.97 19.31
N ALA A 152 11.27 -3.66 19.83
CA ALA A 152 12.23 -3.12 20.78
C ALA A 152 12.85 -1.81 20.25
N PRO A 153 12.93 -0.74 21.06
CA PRO A 153 13.62 0.49 20.66
C PRO A 153 15.13 0.38 20.84
N ASP A 154 15.88 1.07 19.99
CA ASP A 154 17.29 1.37 20.17
C ASP A 154 17.52 2.49 21.23
N ASN A 155 18.76 2.90 21.44
CA ASN A 155 19.08 3.94 22.44
C ASN A 155 18.43 5.29 22.13
N GLU A 156 18.05 5.57 20.89
CA GLU A 156 17.38 6.80 20.46
C GLU A 156 15.85 6.65 20.41
N GLY A 157 15.30 5.52 20.87
CA GLY A 157 13.86 5.26 20.88
C GLY A 157 13.30 4.78 19.54
N ARG A 158 14.16 4.52 18.54
CA ARG A 158 13.74 4.09 17.20
C ARG A 158 13.59 2.57 17.19
N SER A 159 12.43 2.09 16.73
CA SER A 159 12.20 0.66 16.49
C SER A 159 12.74 0.21 15.12
N PRO A 160 12.84 -1.11 14.85
CA PRO A 160 13.19 -1.62 13.51
C PRO A 160 12.32 -1.04 12.37
N LEU A 161 11.07 -0.70 12.65
CA LEU A 161 10.17 -0.07 11.67
C LEU A 161 10.66 1.32 11.23
N HIS A 162 11.29 2.09 12.12
CA HIS A 162 11.92 3.38 11.78
C HIS A 162 13.05 3.18 10.76
N TRP A 163 13.93 2.20 11.01
CA TRP A 163 15.05 1.88 10.14
C TRP A 163 14.63 1.40 8.74
N ALA A 164 13.67 0.47 8.70
CA ALA A 164 13.10 0.00 7.44
C ALA A 164 12.44 1.15 6.63
N ALA A 165 11.73 2.04 7.33
CA ALA A 165 11.08 3.20 6.72
C ALA A 165 12.10 4.25 6.21
N TYR A 166 13.14 4.54 7.00
CA TYR A 166 14.24 5.44 6.64
C TYR A 166 15.02 4.94 5.42
N LYS A 167 15.29 3.65 5.34
CA LYS A 167 16.03 3.04 4.23
C LYS A 167 15.16 2.67 3.02
N GLY A 168 13.84 2.70 3.17
CA GLY A 168 12.89 2.43 2.08
C GLY A 168 12.66 0.93 1.81
N PHE A 169 13.05 0.05 2.74
CA PHE A 169 12.86 -1.40 2.62
C PHE A 169 11.40 -1.78 2.85
N THR A 170 10.61 -1.60 1.79
CA THR A 170 9.16 -1.69 1.83
C THR A 170 8.65 -3.07 2.24
N ASP A 171 9.36 -4.14 1.88
CA ASP A 171 9.02 -5.50 2.29
C ASP A 171 9.22 -5.74 3.78
N THR A 172 10.30 -5.19 4.35
CA THR A 172 10.52 -5.19 5.80
C THR A 172 9.45 -4.36 6.52
N VAL A 173 9.10 -3.18 6.00
CA VAL A 173 7.98 -2.36 6.51
C VAL A 173 6.68 -3.17 6.51
N ARG A 174 6.35 -3.87 5.41
CA ARG A 174 5.16 -4.73 5.33
C ARG A 174 5.19 -5.84 6.37
N LEU A 175 6.30 -6.55 6.51
CA LEU A 175 6.45 -7.63 7.48
C LEU A 175 6.25 -7.13 8.91
N LEU A 176 6.94 -6.06 9.31
CA LEU A 176 6.85 -5.49 10.65
C LEU A 176 5.43 -5.03 10.96
N LEU A 177 4.79 -4.29 10.04
CA LEU A 177 3.39 -3.90 10.21
C LEU A 177 2.45 -5.09 10.22
N PHE A 178 2.72 -6.15 9.44
CA PHE A 178 1.97 -7.41 9.48
C PHE A 178 2.08 -8.09 10.85
N ARG A 179 3.26 -8.03 11.49
CA ARG A 179 3.54 -8.49 12.87
C ARG A 179 3.05 -7.52 13.96
N TYR A 180 2.32 -6.46 13.61
CA TYR A 180 1.78 -5.45 14.55
C TYR A 180 2.82 -4.53 15.20
N ALA A 181 3.97 -4.29 14.54
CA ALA A 181 4.91 -3.26 14.97
C ALA A 181 4.24 -1.88 15.13
N CYS A 182 4.65 -1.12 16.14
CA CYS A 182 3.99 0.13 16.49
C CYS A 182 4.35 1.24 15.49
N GLN A 183 3.44 1.54 14.56
CA GLN A 183 3.62 2.60 13.58
C GLN A 183 3.59 4.01 14.19
N GLY A 184 2.90 4.19 15.32
CA GLY A 184 2.77 5.48 16.00
C GLY A 184 3.90 5.80 16.99
N ARG A 185 4.86 4.89 17.20
CA ARG A 185 5.99 5.11 18.12
C ARG A 185 6.80 6.32 17.67
N GLN A 186 7.07 7.23 18.60
CA GLN A 186 7.94 8.38 18.41
C GLN A 186 9.31 8.07 19.05
N ASP A 187 10.39 8.38 18.32
CA ASP A 187 11.75 8.39 18.86
C ASP A 187 11.99 9.62 19.77
N LYS A 188 13.24 9.79 20.23
CA LYS A 188 13.60 10.93 21.09
C LYS A 188 13.38 12.29 20.44
N GLU A 189 13.44 12.39 19.11
CA GLU A 189 13.13 13.60 18.35
C GLU A 189 11.63 13.80 18.10
N GLY A 190 10.78 12.90 18.58
CA GLY A 190 9.34 12.93 18.32
C GLY A 190 8.99 12.40 16.92
N CYS A 191 9.95 11.86 16.17
CA CYS A 191 9.74 11.36 14.82
C CYS A 191 9.17 9.94 14.85
N THR A 192 8.12 9.70 14.05
CA THR A 192 7.57 8.37 13.79
C THR A 192 8.23 7.73 12.56
N PRO A 193 8.05 6.42 12.28
CA PRO A 193 8.54 5.80 11.03
C PRO A 193 8.08 6.55 9.77
N LEU A 194 6.89 7.14 9.77
CA LEU A 194 6.41 7.94 8.65
C LEU A 194 7.20 9.26 8.48
N HIS A 195 7.64 9.89 9.58
CA HIS A 195 8.55 11.04 9.50
C HIS A 195 9.86 10.63 8.84
N TRP A 196 10.46 9.51 9.25
CA TRP A 196 11.72 9.03 8.67
C TRP A 196 11.61 8.65 7.19
N ALA A 197 10.54 7.97 6.78
CA ALA A 197 10.27 7.72 5.36
C ALA A 197 10.10 9.02 4.56
N ALA A 198 9.41 10.01 5.14
CA ALA A 198 9.19 11.31 4.53
C ALA A 198 10.47 12.13 4.38
N ILE A 199 11.34 12.14 5.41
CA ILE A 199 12.65 12.82 5.42
C ILE A 199 13.56 12.28 4.32
N ARG A 200 13.47 10.98 3.98
CA ARG A 200 14.29 10.35 2.93
C ARG A 200 13.62 10.27 1.57
N GLY A 201 12.36 10.71 1.46
CA GLY A 201 11.64 10.70 0.20
C GLY A 201 11.19 9.31 -0.26
N ASN A 202 11.09 8.33 0.63
CA ASN A 202 10.73 6.95 0.30
C ASN A 202 9.21 6.82 0.07
N VAL A 203 8.76 7.02 -1.17
CA VAL A 203 7.34 7.05 -1.55
C VAL A 203 6.64 5.73 -1.24
N GLU A 204 7.26 4.59 -1.51
CA GLU A 204 6.68 3.26 -1.33
C GLU A 204 6.51 2.92 0.15
N ALA A 205 7.50 3.25 0.99
CA ALA A 205 7.41 3.10 2.44
C ALA A 205 6.32 4.00 3.02
N CYS A 206 6.26 5.28 2.60
CA CYS A 206 5.18 6.19 2.95
C CYS A 206 3.82 5.62 2.54
N THR A 207 3.73 5.03 1.35
CA THR A 207 2.50 4.42 0.85
C THR A 207 2.04 3.31 1.77
N VAL A 208 2.90 2.33 2.08
CA VAL A 208 2.53 1.21 2.96
C VAL A 208 2.11 1.70 4.35
N LEU A 209 2.88 2.62 4.94
CA LEU A 209 2.57 3.20 6.25
C LEU A 209 1.22 3.95 6.25
N VAL A 210 0.96 4.80 5.26
CA VAL A 210 -0.32 5.53 5.16
C VAL A 210 -1.52 4.59 4.98
N HIS A 211 -1.33 3.49 4.24
CA HIS A 211 -2.42 2.52 4.00
C HIS A 211 -2.68 1.61 5.21
N ALA A 212 -1.68 1.35 6.03
CA ALA A 212 -1.80 0.57 7.26
C ALA A 212 -2.27 1.42 8.45
N GLY A 213 -1.90 2.70 8.47
CA GLY A 213 -2.12 3.60 9.59
C GLY A 213 -3.48 4.27 9.65
N THR A 214 -3.61 5.11 10.67
CA THR A 214 -4.79 5.91 10.99
C THR A 214 -4.57 7.39 10.64
N LYS A 215 -5.67 8.16 10.61
CA LYS A 215 -5.61 9.60 10.37
C LYS A 215 -4.76 10.32 11.42
N GLN A 216 -4.86 9.90 12.68
CA GLN A 216 -4.14 10.49 13.80
C GLN A 216 -2.63 10.35 13.61
N GLU A 217 -2.17 9.19 13.14
CA GLU A 217 -0.75 8.91 12.90
C GLU A 217 -0.15 9.75 11.76
N LEU A 218 -0.96 10.17 10.77
CA LEU A 218 -0.52 11.09 9.71
C LEU A 218 -0.29 12.53 10.22
N MET A 219 -0.90 12.87 11.36
CA MET A 219 -0.93 14.23 11.92
C MET A 219 0.00 14.40 13.11
N VAL A 220 0.71 13.35 13.52
CA VAL A 220 1.70 13.42 14.59
C VAL A 220 2.76 14.44 14.21
N LYS A 221 3.21 15.19 15.20
CA LYS A 221 4.28 16.18 15.06
C LYS A 221 5.52 15.72 15.79
N ASP A 222 6.67 15.98 15.20
CA ASP A 222 7.95 15.87 15.89
C ASP A 222 8.13 16.95 16.98
N ASN A 223 9.25 16.91 17.69
CA ASN A 223 9.57 17.88 18.74
C ASN A 223 9.74 19.31 18.22
N ALA A 224 10.03 19.48 16.92
CA ALA A 224 10.10 20.79 16.27
C ALA A 224 8.72 21.27 15.76
N GLY A 225 7.67 20.47 15.94
CA GLY A 225 6.30 20.79 15.59
C GLY A 225 5.92 20.50 14.13
N PHE A 226 6.77 19.79 13.38
CA PHE A 226 6.55 19.43 11.98
C PHE A 226 5.85 18.08 11.84
N THR A 227 4.90 18.00 10.90
CA THR A 227 4.30 16.73 10.47
C THR A 227 5.14 16.06 9.37
N PRO A 228 4.90 14.78 9.03
CA PRO A 228 5.64 14.11 7.95
C PRO A 228 5.53 14.82 6.60
N VAL A 229 4.36 15.39 6.27
CA VAL A 229 4.14 16.18 5.05
C VAL A 229 5.05 17.41 5.01
N GLN A 230 5.17 18.10 6.16
CA GLN A 230 5.96 19.31 6.28
C GLN A 230 7.45 19.00 6.18
N LEU A 231 7.92 17.92 6.80
CA LEU A 231 9.30 17.45 6.66
C LEU A 231 9.62 17.02 5.21
N ALA A 232 8.72 16.29 4.54
CA ALA A 232 8.92 15.96 3.12
C ALA A 232 9.05 17.23 2.25
N SER A 233 8.27 18.27 2.56
CA SER A 233 8.33 19.55 1.85
C SER A 233 9.64 20.30 2.15
N ASP A 234 10.05 20.38 3.42
CA ASP A 234 11.31 20.99 3.87
C ASP A 234 12.53 20.33 3.22
N LYS A 235 12.52 18.99 3.10
CA LYS A 235 13.58 18.22 2.44
C LYS A 235 13.49 18.20 0.90
N GLY A 236 12.50 18.89 0.31
CA GLY A 236 12.35 19.00 -1.14
C GLY A 236 11.76 17.75 -1.82
N HIS A 237 11.24 16.79 -1.07
CA HIS A 237 10.62 15.57 -1.57
C HIS A 237 9.18 15.83 -2.03
N ARG A 238 9.02 16.61 -3.11
CA ARG A 238 7.74 17.09 -3.63
C ARG A 238 6.72 15.97 -3.88
N HIS A 239 7.15 14.84 -4.43
CA HIS A 239 6.25 13.72 -4.72
C HIS A 239 5.66 13.10 -3.44
N VAL A 240 6.49 12.92 -2.40
CA VAL A 240 6.04 12.45 -1.09
C VAL A 240 5.14 13.49 -0.42
N ALA A 241 5.51 14.77 -0.46
CA ALA A 241 4.69 15.84 0.13
C ALA A 241 3.29 15.89 -0.50
N VAL A 242 3.19 15.81 -1.83
CA VAL A 242 1.90 15.76 -2.54
C VAL A 242 1.11 14.51 -2.19
N PHE A 243 1.76 13.34 -2.17
CA PHE A 243 1.12 12.08 -1.79
C PHE A 243 0.54 12.13 -0.37
N LEU A 244 1.34 12.56 0.61
CA LEU A 244 0.92 12.64 2.00
C LEU A 244 -0.15 13.73 2.22
N SER A 245 -0.05 14.87 1.52
CA SER A 245 -1.08 15.92 1.55
C SER A 245 -2.42 15.41 1.01
N ASN A 246 -2.41 14.67 -0.11
CA ASN A 246 -3.61 14.04 -0.65
C ASN A 246 -4.20 13.00 0.31
N ALA A 247 -3.36 12.20 0.98
CA ALA A 247 -3.81 11.26 2.00
C ALA A 247 -4.44 11.99 3.19
N GLN A 248 -3.82 13.06 3.69
CA GLN A 248 -4.35 13.89 4.76
C GLN A 248 -5.70 14.51 4.37
N TRP A 249 -5.83 15.01 3.12
CA TRP A 249 -7.05 15.62 2.61
C TRP A 249 -8.20 14.62 2.43
N ALA A 250 -7.89 13.44 1.87
CA ALA A 250 -8.85 12.34 1.77
C ALA A 250 -9.42 11.96 3.15
N HIS A 251 -8.65 12.13 4.21
CA HIS A 251 -9.09 11.93 5.59
C HIS A 251 -9.70 13.18 6.27
N SER A 252 -9.50 14.40 5.75
CA SER A 252 -10.00 15.66 6.33
C SER A 252 -11.35 16.13 5.77
N ASN A 253 -11.71 15.72 4.55
CA ASN A 253 -13.00 16.02 3.91
C ASN A 253 -14.25 15.47 4.60
N HIS A 254 -14.08 14.89 5.78
CA HIS A 254 -15.08 14.79 6.84
C HIS A 254 -15.54 16.19 7.37
N TRP A 255 -15.39 17.27 6.60
CA TRP A 255 -15.99 18.59 6.88
C TRP A 255 -17.43 18.68 6.34
N VAL A 256 -17.74 17.92 5.28
CA VAL A 256 -19.13 17.66 4.84
C VAL A 256 -19.95 17.02 5.98
N ASP A 257 -19.30 16.21 6.80
CA ASP A 257 -19.91 15.51 7.95
C ASP A 257 -20.11 16.39 9.18
N LYS A 258 -19.44 17.55 9.22
CA LYS A 258 -19.62 18.53 10.29
C LYS A 258 -20.72 19.54 9.96
N LEU A 259 -20.99 19.77 8.67
CA LEU A 259 -22.10 20.60 8.21
C LEU A 259 -23.43 19.83 8.14
N CYS A 260 -23.37 18.52 7.85
CA CYS A 260 -24.52 17.63 7.81
C CYS A 260 -24.48 16.67 9.02
N CYS A 261 -25.20 17.01 10.09
CA CYS A 261 -25.25 16.21 11.32
C CYS A 261 -25.53 14.72 11.08
N GLY A 262 -24.59 13.87 11.50
CA GLY A 262 -24.83 12.60 12.19
C GLY A 262 -25.72 11.57 11.46
N LYS A 263 -25.31 11.16 10.26
CA LYS A 263 -25.59 9.85 9.61
C LYS A 263 -25.21 9.83 8.12
N MET A 264 -24.95 10.99 7.50
CA MET A 264 -24.63 11.08 6.07
C MET A 264 -23.14 10.89 5.70
N ALA A 265 -22.25 10.86 6.70
CA ALA A 265 -20.82 10.71 6.50
C ALA A 265 -20.40 9.38 5.86
N ASP A 266 -21.04 8.31 6.32
CA ASP A 266 -20.78 6.95 5.84
C ASP A 266 -21.51 6.64 4.52
N ILE A 267 -22.33 7.57 4.03
CA ILE A 267 -23.24 7.32 2.91
C ILE A 267 -22.55 7.45 1.55
N GLY A 268 -21.36 8.07 1.49
CA GLY A 268 -20.59 8.27 0.28
C GLY A 268 -21.34 9.09 -0.79
N TYR A 269 -20.76 9.25 -1.99
CA TYR A 269 -21.40 10.00 -3.08
C TYR A 269 -22.57 9.24 -3.73
N ALA A 270 -22.81 7.98 -3.37
CA ALA A 270 -23.80 7.15 -4.03
C ALA A 270 -25.22 7.74 -3.97
N PRO A 271 -25.76 8.15 -2.81
CA PRO A 271 -27.09 8.74 -2.77
C PRO A 271 -27.20 10.12 -3.40
N ILE A 272 -26.09 10.86 -3.48
CA ILE A 272 -26.06 12.13 -4.22
C ILE A 272 -26.29 11.84 -5.70
N LEU A 273 -25.53 10.91 -6.29
CA LEU A 273 -25.70 10.55 -7.70
C LEU A 273 -27.08 9.91 -7.97
N PHE A 274 -27.55 9.04 -7.08
CA PHE A 274 -28.89 8.46 -7.16
C PHE A 274 -29.98 9.53 -7.20
N SER A 275 -29.89 10.54 -6.33
CA SER A 275 -30.81 11.67 -6.27
C SER A 275 -30.74 12.53 -7.54
N ILE A 276 -29.53 12.78 -8.06
CA ILE A 276 -29.33 13.51 -9.33
C ILE A 276 -30.03 12.80 -10.48
N ILE A 277 -29.88 11.47 -10.61
CA ILE A 277 -30.52 10.70 -11.69
C ILE A 277 -32.05 10.78 -11.57
N ILE A 278 -32.61 10.68 -10.36
CA ILE A 278 -34.05 10.83 -10.13
C ILE A 278 -34.52 12.23 -10.51
N ILE A 279 -33.84 13.28 -10.04
CA ILE A 279 -34.18 14.68 -10.33
C ILE A 279 -34.12 14.95 -11.84
N LEU A 280 -33.08 14.47 -12.53
CA LEU A 280 -32.96 14.58 -13.99
C LEU A 280 -34.11 13.87 -14.71
N THR A 281 -34.51 12.69 -14.23
CA THR A 281 -35.64 11.95 -14.82
C THR A 281 -36.95 12.72 -14.63
N VAL A 282 -37.20 13.28 -13.44
CA VAL A 282 -38.39 14.08 -13.14
C VAL A 282 -38.40 15.38 -13.96
N LEU A 283 -37.26 16.07 -14.05
CA LEU A 283 -37.11 17.27 -14.87
C LEU A 283 -37.39 16.95 -16.34
N PHE A 284 -36.80 15.88 -16.89
CA PHE A 284 -37.07 15.44 -18.26
C PHE A 284 -38.57 15.19 -18.50
N ILE A 285 -39.25 14.49 -17.60
CA ILE A 285 -40.69 14.24 -17.74
C ILE A 285 -41.47 15.56 -17.72
N ASN A 286 -41.22 16.44 -16.76
CA ASN A 286 -42.03 17.65 -16.58
C ASN A 286 -41.72 18.76 -17.58
N THR A 287 -40.44 18.97 -17.91
CA THR A 287 -39.98 20.08 -18.75
C THR A 287 -39.80 19.68 -20.22
N VAL A 288 -39.61 18.38 -20.51
CA VAL A 288 -39.37 17.89 -21.89
C VAL A 288 -40.48 16.97 -22.40
N LEU A 289 -41.22 16.21 -21.60
CA LEU A 289 -42.33 15.39 -22.14
C LEU A 289 -43.69 16.06 -21.94
N ALA A 290 -43.98 16.49 -20.71
CA ALA A 290 -45.24 17.08 -20.30
C ALA A 290 -45.22 18.63 -20.33
N ALA A 291 -44.23 19.23 -21.00
CA ALA A 291 -44.06 20.67 -21.02
C ALA A 291 -45.28 21.38 -21.66
N PRO A 292 -45.99 22.27 -20.94
CA PRO A 292 -47.18 22.94 -21.46
C PRO A 292 -46.86 23.98 -22.54
N ASN A 293 -45.66 24.54 -22.51
CA ASN A 293 -45.20 25.61 -23.42
C ASN A 293 -44.64 25.06 -24.75
N LEU A 294 -44.57 23.73 -24.92
CA LEU A 294 -44.06 23.09 -26.14
C LEU A 294 -45.20 22.44 -26.93
N THR A 295 -45.02 22.31 -28.24
CA THR A 295 -45.98 21.67 -29.16
C THR A 295 -46.29 20.23 -28.73
N LYS A 296 -47.54 19.77 -28.85
CA LYS A 296 -47.95 18.43 -28.37
C LYS A 296 -47.00 17.32 -28.87
N VAL A 297 -46.67 16.39 -27.97
CA VAL A 297 -45.76 15.27 -28.24
C VAL A 297 -46.31 14.38 -29.35
N THR A 298 -45.50 14.13 -30.39
CA THR A 298 -45.82 13.15 -31.44
C THR A 298 -45.65 11.72 -30.93
N ALA A 299 -46.30 10.74 -31.57
CA ALA A 299 -46.17 9.34 -31.18
C ALA A 299 -44.70 8.85 -31.17
N VAL A 300 -43.88 9.32 -32.11
CA VAL A 300 -42.44 8.98 -32.20
C VAL A 300 -41.67 9.56 -31.01
N VAL A 301 -41.85 10.84 -30.70
CA VAL A 301 -41.18 11.48 -29.55
C VAL A 301 -41.63 10.86 -28.23
N GLY A 302 -42.92 10.52 -28.11
CA GLY A 302 -43.46 9.83 -26.95
C GLY A 302 -42.82 8.45 -26.75
N LEU A 303 -42.70 7.64 -27.81
CA LEU A 303 -42.06 6.32 -27.75
C LEU A 303 -40.61 6.42 -27.27
N TRP A 304 -39.79 7.26 -27.89
CA TRP A 304 -38.38 7.43 -27.51
C TRP A 304 -38.23 8.09 -26.12
N GLY A 305 -39.14 9.00 -25.77
CA GLY A 305 -39.19 9.63 -24.44
C GLY A 305 -39.44 8.64 -23.33
N TRP A 306 -40.47 7.79 -23.45
CA TRP A 306 -40.75 6.76 -22.46
C TRP A 306 -39.71 5.63 -22.46
N THR A 307 -39.10 5.33 -23.60
CA THR A 307 -37.94 4.42 -23.66
C THR A 307 -36.77 4.98 -22.85
N THR A 308 -36.53 6.29 -22.93
CA THR A 308 -35.49 6.98 -22.14
C THR A 308 -35.79 6.91 -20.65
N VAL A 309 -37.03 7.12 -20.22
CA VAL A 309 -37.45 6.97 -18.81
C VAL A 309 -37.27 5.51 -18.33
N SER A 310 -37.62 4.53 -19.16
CA SER A 310 -37.43 3.10 -18.85
C SER A 310 -35.94 2.76 -18.68
N LEU A 311 -35.08 3.26 -19.58
CA LEU A 311 -33.62 3.11 -19.46
C LEU A 311 -33.08 3.81 -18.20
N ALA A 312 -33.61 4.98 -17.83
CA ALA A 312 -33.24 5.67 -16.60
C ALA A 312 -33.55 4.81 -15.35
N VAL A 313 -34.74 4.19 -15.29
CA VAL A 313 -35.11 3.26 -14.21
C VAL A 313 -34.20 2.03 -14.20
N GLY A 314 -33.93 1.44 -15.37
CA GLY A 314 -32.95 0.36 -15.50
C GLY A 314 -31.56 0.75 -14.99
N SER A 315 -31.11 1.97 -15.29
CA SER A 315 -29.83 2.50 -14.82
C SER A 315 -29.79 2.66 -13.30
N LEU A 316 -30.89 3.09 -12.65
CA LEU A 316 -31.00 3.17 -11.19
C LEU A 316 -30.94 1.79 -10.51
N ILE A 317 -31.57 0.78 -11.10
CA ILE A 317 -31.50 -0.61 -10.60
C ILE A 317 -30.06 -1.12 -10.70
N MET A 318 -29.40 -0.89 -11.84
CA MET A 318 -28.00 -1.28 -12.02
C MET A 318 -27.06 -0.52 -11.10
N PHE A 319 -27.29 0.78 -10.89
CA PHE A 319 -26.57 1.59 -9.91
C PHE A 319 -26.65 1.00 -8.51
N TYR A 320 -27.87 0.68 -8.04
CA TYR A 320 -28.07 0.07 -6.73
C TYR A 320 -27.33 -1.26 -6.60
N ARG A 321 -27.40 -2.10 -7.65
CA ARG A 321 -26.63 -3.35 -7.70
C ARG A 321 -25.13 -3.10 -7.62
N CYS A 322 -24.58 -2.12 -8.33
CA CYS A 322 -23.15 -1.82 -8.29
C CYS A 322 -22.71 -1.33 -6.91
N SER A 323 -23.51 -0.47 -6.29
CA SER A 323 -23.22 0.12 -4.98
C SER A 323 -23.29 -0.93 -3.86
N SER A 324 -24.24 -1.87 -3.93
CA SER A 324 -24.49 -2.83 -2.84
C SER A 324 -23.78 -4.18 -2.98
N LYS A 325 -23.40 -4.56 -4.21
CA LYS A 325 -22.83 -5.90 -4.46
C LYS A 325 -21.39 -5.99 -3.97
N ASP A 326 -21.05 -7.11 -3.34
CA ASP A 326 -19.67 -7.44 -3.00
C ASP A 326 -18.82 -7.52 -4.28
N PRO A 327 -17.77 -6.68 -4.44
CA PRO A 327 -16.88 -6.69 -5.59
C PRO A 327 -15.99 -7.94 -5.67
N GLY A 328 -15.96 -8.75 -4.62
CA GLY A 328 -15.06 -9.89 -4.45
C GLY A 328 -14.02 -9.59 -3.38
N TYR A 329 -14.46 -9.08 -2.22
CA TYR A 329 -13.58 -8.90 -1.09
C TYR A 329 -13.03 -10.24 -0.60
N VAL A 330 -11.74 -10.25 -0.27
CA VAL A 330 -11.09 -11.41 0.34
C VAL A 330 -11.58 -11.53 1.79
N LYS A 331 -11.91 -12.74 2.22
CA LYS A 331 -12.35 -13.02 3.60
C LYS A 331 -11.19 -12.80 4.57
N ARG A 332 -11.50 -12.29 5.78
CA ARG A 332 -10.53 -12.17 6.88
C ARG A 332 -10.65 -13.40 7.80
N GLN A 333 -9.59 -13.71 8.55
CA GLN A 333 -9.61 -14.80 9.53
C GLN A 333 -10.76 -14.64 10.56
N GLY A 334 -11.08 -13.41 10.97
CA GLY A 334 -12.19 -13.13 11.89
C GLY A 334 -13.61 -13.20 11.30
N ASP A 335 -13.75 -13.30 9.96
CA ASP A 335 -15.07 -13.40 9.29
C ASP A 335 -15.53 -14.86 9.14
N VAL A 336 -14.67 -15.84 9.46
CA VAL A 336 -14.98 -17.27 9.40
C VAL A 336 -15.70 -17.66 10.70
N GLY A 337 -17.02 -17.45 10.73
CA GLY A 337 -17.88 -18.11 11.72
C GLY A 337 -17.75 -19.63 11.62
N SER A 338 -18.02 -20.33 12.73
CA SER A 338 -17.95 -21.78 13.02
C SER A 338 -18.57 -22.76 11.99
N HIS A 339 -18.21 -22.65 10.72
CA HIS A 339 -18.48 -23.65 9.71
C HIS A 339 -17.14 -24.12 9.14
N LYS A 340 -16.71 -25.28 9.66
CA LYS A 340 -15.88 -26.23 8.92
C LYS A 340 -16.58 -26.45 7.58
N ASP A 341 -16.06 -25.88 6.51
CA ASP A 341 -16.03 -26.47 5.19
C ASP A 341 -15.14 -25.62 4.29
N THR A 342 -14.19 -26.31 3.64
CA THR A 342 -13.07 -25.80 2.82
C THR A 342 -11.96 -25.06 3.57
N GLU A 343 -10.91 -25.82 3.88
CA GLU A 343 -9.56 -25.34 4.19
C GLU A 343 -9.03 -24.47 3.05
N ASP A 344 -9.26 -23.15 3.12
CA ASP A 344 -8.53 -22.19 2.30
C ASP A 344 -7.08 -22.15 2.81
N LEU A 345 -6.23 -23.03 2.28
CA LEU A 345 -4.79 -23.15 2.55
C LEU A 345 -4.01 -21.83 2.45
N LEU A 346 -4.58 -20.79 1.83
CA LEU A 346 -4.00 -19.45 1.70
C LEU A 346 -4.26 -18.52 2.91
N LEU A 347 -5.19 -18.88 3.80
CA LEU A 347 -5.55 -18.07 4.98
C LEU A 347 -4.84 -18.53 6.26
N ASN A 348 -4.25 -19.73 6.27
CA ASN A 348 -3.55 -20.33 7.40
C ASN A 348 -2.06 -20.57 7.11
N ILE A 349 -1.36 -19.59 6.51
CA ILE A 349 0.10 -19.64 6.54
C ILE A 349 0.52 -19.16 7.92
N ASP A 350 0.98 -20.13 8.69
CA ASP A 350 1.52 -19.98 10.01
C ASP A 350 2.88 -19.27 9.94
N LEU A 351 2.83 -17.93 9.87
CA LEU A 351 4.01 -17.09 10.10
C LEU A 351 4.52 -17.23 11.55
N GLU A 352 3.74 -17.86 12.44
CA GLU A 352 4.17 -18.18 13.81
C GLU A 352 4.89 -19.53 13.87
N GLY A 353 4.52 -20.51 13.05
CA GLY A 353 5.06 -21.88 13.08
C GLY A 353 6.02 -22.29 11.96
N SER A 354 6.08 -21.58 10.81
CA SER A 354 7.11 -21.81 9.79
C SER A 354 8.19 -20.72 9.83
N PRO A 355 9.43 -21.04 10.26
CA PRO A 355 10.49 -20.05 10.43
C PRO A 355 11.05 -19.54 9.09
N ILE A 356 10.74 -20.21 7.97
CA ILE A 356 11.17 -19.81 6.63
C ILE A 356 9.92 -19.56 5.80
N TRP A 357 9.73 -18.30 5.43
CA TRP A 357 8.65 -17.90 4.54
C TRP A 357 9.14 -17.84 3.10
N THR A 358 8.51 -18.62 2.23
CA THR A 358 8.87 -18.75 0.80
C THR A 358 7.97 -17.95 -0.13
N GLY A 359 7.06 -17.13 0.43
CA GLY A 359 6.15 -16.27 -0.34
C GLY A 359 6.79 -14.96 -0.82
N ASN A 360 6.00 -14.14 -1.53
CA ASN A 360 6.43 -12.81 -1.97
C ASN A 360 5.95 -11.73 -0.99
N TRP A 361 6.88 -10.99 -0.35
CA TRP A 361 6.61 -10.03 0.75
C TRP A 361 5.56 -8.98 0.39
N SER A 362 5.45 -8.63 -0.88
CA SER A 362 4.42 -7.73 -1.38
C SER A 362 3.01 -8.26 -1.17
N GLN A 363 2.79 -9.57 -1.06
CA GLN A 363 1.47 -10.16 -0.81
C GLN A 363 0.99 -9.96 0.62
N LEU A 364 1.88 -9.66 1.57
CA LEU A 364 1.44 -9.30 2.93
C LEU A 364 0.60 -8.04 2.86
N CYS A 365 -0.62 -8.11 3.41
CA CYS A 365 -1.45 -6.94 3.63
C CYS A 365 -1.45 -6.60 5.11
N PRO A 366 -0.73 -5.54 5.54
CA PRO A 366 -0.70 -5.15 6.95
C PRO A 366 -2.08 -4.75 7.47
N THR A 367 -2.91 -4.10 6.65
CA THR A 367 -4.24 -3.62 7.04
C THR A 367 -5.25 -4.76 7.24
N CYS A 368 -5.22 -5.78 6.38
CA CYS A 368 -6.18 -6.90 6.44
C CYS A 368 -5.63 -8.11 7.20
N LYS A 369 -4.33 -8.15 7.52
CA LYS A 369 -3.64 -9.26 8.17
C LYS A 369 -3.84 -10.60 7.47
N ILE A 370 -3.72 -10.56 6.15
CA ILE A 370 -3.78 -11.73 5.28
C ILE A 370 -2.62 -11.73 4.29
N ILE A 371 -2.26 -12.91 3.80
CA ILE A 371 -1.48 -13.06 2.58
C ILE A 371 -2.45 -12.95 1.41
N ARG A 372 -2.23 -11.94 0.58
CA ARG A 372 -3.07 -11.64 -0.57
C ARG A 372 -2.96 -12.74 -1.63
N PRO A 373 -4.09 -13.28 -2.13
CA PRO A 373 -4.09 -14.09 -3.35
C PRO A 373 -3.40 -13.35 -4.50
N VAL A 374 -2.77 -14.10 -5.40
CA VAL A 374 -2.09 -13.53 -6.57
C VAL A 374 -3.09 -12.68 -7.37
N ARG A 375 -2.67 -11.48 -7.81
CA ARG A 375 -3.49 -10.45 -8.50
C ARG A 375 -4.46 -9.65 -7.63
N SER A 376 -4.65 -10.00 -6.36
CA SER A 376 -5.49 -9.20 -5.46
C SER A 376 -4.79 -7.91 -5.03
N LYS A 377 -5.56 -6.83 -4.83
CA LYS A 377 -5.04 -5.54 -4.34
C LYS A 377 -5.82 -5.08 -3.12
N HIS A 378 -5.14 -4.37 -2.24
CA HIS A 378 -5.77 -3.68 -1.13
C HIS A 378 -6.40 -2.38 -1.64
N CYS A 379 -7.69 -2.17 -1.38
CA CYS A 379 -8.31 -0.88 -1.57
C CYS A 379 -8.12 -0.03 -0.31
N PRO A 380 -7.44 1.13 -0.39
CA PRO A 380 -7.16 1.98 0.76
C PRO A 380 -8.44 2.60 1.33
N THR A 381 -9.38 2.96 0.46
CA THR A 381 -10.67 3.56 0.83
C THR A 381 -11.59 2.53 1.49
N CYS A 382 -11.77 1.36 0.87
CA CYS A 382 -12.60 0.28 1.43
C CYS A 382 -11.90 -0.41 2.62
N LYS A 383 -10.60 -0.14 2.88
CA LYS A 383 -9.73 -0.85 3.85
C LYS A 383 -9.80 -2.38 3.75
N ARG A 384 -9.98 -2.89 2.53
CA ARG A 384 -10.18 -4.33 2.26
C ARG A 384 -9.44 -4.77 1.00
N CYS A 385 -8.93 -5.99 1.02
CA CYS A 385 -8.38 -6.63 -0.17
C CYS A 385 -9.51 -7.13 -1.08
N VAL A 386 -9.33 -6.95 -2.39
CA VAL A 386 -10.26 -7.38 -3.44
C VAL A 386 -9.52 -8.33 -4.38
N GLU A 387 -10.10 -9.50 -4.64
CA GLU A 387 -9.49 -10.60 -5.41
C GLU A 387 -9.00 -10.15 -6.80
N GLN A 388 -9.82 -9.38 -7.50
CA GLN A 388 -9.45 -8.68 -8.73
C GLN A 388 -9.91 -7.23 -8.57
N PHE A 389 -8.99 -6.36 -8.17
CA PHE A 389 -9.25 -4.93 -8.01
C PHE A 389 -9.06 -4.19 -9.33
N ASP A 390 -10.09 -3.46 -9.76
CA ASP A 390 -9.99 -2.51 -10.86
C ASP A 390 -9.66 -1.12 -10.29
N HIS A 391 -10.65 -0.49 -9.64
CA HIS A 391 -10.54 0.79 -8.98
C HIS A 391 -11.59 0.93 -7.87
N HIS A 392 -11.45 1.97 -7.05
CA HIS A 392 -12.53 2.44 -6.19
C HIS A 392 -13.29 3.55 -6.91
N CYS A 393 -14.62 3.44 -7.01
CA CYS A 393 -15.45 4.45 -7.66
C CYS A 393 -16.24 5.23 -6.60
N PRO A 394 -15.90 6.51 -6.34
CA PRO A 394 -16.57 7.32 -5.33
C PRO A 394 -18.07 7.46 -5.59
N TRP A 395 -18.47 7.57 -6.87
CA TRP A 395 -19.85 7.78 -7.31
C TRP A 395 -20.82 6.65 -7.00
N ILE A 396 -20.34 5.39 -6.95
CA ILE A 396 -21.12 4.26 -6.44
C ILE A 396 -20.76 3.94 -4.99
N SER A 397 -19.80 4.66 -4.42
CA SER A 397 -19.27 4.49 -3.06
C SER A 397 -18.86 3.05 -2.76
N ASN A 398 -18.32 2.38 -3.79
CA ASN A 398 -17.94 0.99 -3.72
C ASN A 398 -16.72 0.74 -4.62
N CYS A 399 -16.01 -0.33 -4.28
CA CYS A 399 -14.95 -0.89 -5.06
C CYS A 399 -15.53 -1.56 -6.33
N VAL A 400 -14.89 -1.38 -7.49
CA VAL A 400 -15.20 -2.13 -8.72
C VAL A 400 -14.19 -3.27 -8.82
N GLY A 401 -14.69 -4.50 -8.91
CA GLY A 401 -13.88 -5.70 -8.92
C GLY A 401 -14.51 -6.87 -9.67
N LYS A 402 -13.92 -8.05 -9.50
CA LYS A 402 -14.28 -9.28 -10.24
C LYS A 402 -15.79 -9.50 -10.37
N ARG A 403 -16.53 -9.34 -9.27
CA ARG A 403 -17.95 -9.74 -9.14
C ARG A 403 -18.95 -8.68 -9.58
N ASN A 404 -18.58 -7.40 -9.60
CA ASN A 404 -19.47 -6.29 -9.96
C ASN A 404 -19.01 -5.48 -11.18
N LYS A 405 -17.82 -5.74 -11.77
CA LYS A 405 -17.33 -5.00 -12.96
C LYS A 405 -18.28 -5.00 -14.16
N ARG A 406 -18.96 -6.12 -14.42
CA ARG A 406 -19.95 -6.22 -15.51
C ARG A 406 -21.20 -5.40 -15.22
N ASP A 407 -21.66 -5.46 -13.98
CA ASP A 407 -22.81 -4.66 -13.54
C ASP A 407 -22.47 -3.15 -13.67
N PHE A 408 -21.24 -2.76 -13.30
CA PHE A 408 -20.75 -1.39 -13.43
C PHE A 408 -20.65 -0.93 -14.88
N PHE A 409 -20.13 -1.77 -15.77
CA PHE A 409 -20.07 -1.47 -17.20
C PHE A 409 -21.46 -1.30 -17.83
N VAL A 410 -22.41 -2.18 -17.48
CA VAL A 410 -23.79 -2.05 -17.96
C VAL A 410 -24.44 -0.78 -17.41
N PHE A 411 -24.22 -0.45 -16.14
CA PHE A 411 -24.71 0.79 -15.54
C PHE A 411 -24.24 2.03 -16.31
N ILE A 412 -22.94 2.17 -16.57
CA ILE A 412 -22.40 3.36 -17.27
C ILE A 412 -22.87 3.45 -18.72
N CYS A 413 -23.01 2.32 -19.43
CA CYS A 413 -23.58 2.31 -20.79
C CYS A 413 -25.05 2.72 -20.81
N MET A 414 -25.87 2.19 -19.89
CA MET A 414 -27.28 2.58 -19.77
C MET A 414 -27.42 4.06 -19.41
N ALA A 415 -26.59 4.57 -18.49
CA ALA A 415 -26.60 5.97 -18.10
C ALA A 415 -26.21 6.90 -19.28
N ALA A 416 -25.14 6.57 -20.00
CA ALA A 416 -24.71 7.34 -21.17
C ALA A 416 -25.77 7.34 -22.29
N LEU A 417 -26.40 6.19 -22.57
CA LEU A 417 -27.46 6.09 -23.56
C LEU A 417 -28.71 6.87 -23.15
N THR A 418 -29.10 6.79 -21.89
CA THR A 418 -30.25 7.53 -21.33
C THR A 418 -30.03 9.04 -21.50
N SER A 419 -28.87 9.53 -21.07
CA SER A 419 -28.53 10.96 -21.14
C SER A 419 -28.45 11.45 -22.58
N PHE A 420 -27.80 10.69 -23.48
CA PHE A 420 -27.75 11.05 -24.91
C PHE A 420 -29.14 11.14 -25.55
N LEU A 421 -30.01 10.15 -25.33
CA LEU A 421 -31.37 10.15 -25.87
C LEU A 421 -32.20 11.30 -25.29
N ALA A 422 -32.07 11.56 -23.99
CA ALA A 422 -32.80 12.65 -23.33
C ALA A 422 -32.40 14.02 -23.90
N ALA A 423 -31.10 14.27 -24.08
CA ALA A 423 -30.59 15.49 -24.72
C ALA A 423 -31.07 15.63 -26.17
N ALA A 424 -30.99 14.55 -26.97
CA ALA A 424 -31.42 14.56 -28.36
C ALA A 424 -32.92 14.90 -28.50
N ILE A 425 -33.76 14.27 -27.66
CA ILE A 425 -35.20 14.53 -27.61
C ILE A 425 -35.48 15.98 -27.18
N ALA A 426 -34.80 16.47 -26.15
CA ALA A 426 -34.95 17.85 -25.67
C ALA A 426 -34.62 18.88 -26.76
N ILE A 427 -33.49 18.70 -27.47
CA ILE A 427 -33.07 19.56 -28.57
C ILE A 427 -34.08 19.48 -29.73
N GLN A 428 -34.51 18.27 -30.12
CA GLN A 428 -35.51 18.09 -31.16
C GLN A 428 -36.84 18.78 -30.80
N ARG A 429 -37.28 18.68 -29.55
CA ARG A 429 -38.51 19.33 -29.07
C ARG A 429 -38.39 20.86 -29.09
N ILE A 430 -37.25 21.41 -28.67
CA ILE A 430 -37.00 22.85 -28.78
C ILE A 430 -37.07 23.27 -30.25
N TRP A 431 -36.33 22.60 -31.13
CA TRP A 431 -36.24 22.95 -32.56
C TRP A 431 -37.59 22.93 -33.28
N THR A 432 -38.45 21.97 -32.96
CA THR A 432 -39.78 21.82 -33.57
C THR A 432 -40.85 22.73 -32.97
N SER A 433 -40.58 23.34 -31.81
CA SER A 433 -41.55 24.18 -31.09
C SER A 433 -41.50 25.67 -31.45
N ILE A 434 -40.43 26.13 -32.12
CA ILE A 434 -40.16 27.55 -32.34
C ILE A 434 -40.74 28.01 -33.68
N PRO A 435 -41.71 28.93 -33.70
CA PRO A 435 -42.15 29.60 -34.93
C PRO A 435 -41.04 30.54 -35.45
N ALA A 436 -41.13 30.95 -36.73
CA ALA A 436 -40.20 31.93 -37.32
C ALA A 436 -40.08 33.19 -36.43
N LEU A 437 -38.91 33.42 -35.84
CA LEU A 437 -38.63 34.56 -34.96
C LEU A 437 -38.69 35.89 -35.72
N SER A 438 -39.11 36.96 -35.03
CA SER A 438 -38.99 38.33 -35.54
C SER A 438 -37.52 38.76 -35.59
N THR A 439 -37.21 39.73 -36.45
CA THR A 439 -35.84 40.15 -36.82
C THR A 439 -34.97 40.69 -35.68
N GLU A 440 -35.52 40.94 -34.48
CA GLU A 440 -34.80 41.49 -33.33
C GLU A 440 -34.54 40.48 -32.19
N GLU A 441 -35.25 39.34 -32.14
CA GLU A 441 -35.04 38.33 -31.09
C GLU A 441 -34.11 37.21 -31.55
N THR A 442 -33.07 36.93 -30.76
CA THR A 442 -32.21 35.77 -31.01
C THR A 442 -32.87 34.49 -30.53
N TRP A 443 -32.74 33.41 -31.31
CA TRP A 443 -33.26 32.08 -30.99
C TRP A 443 -32.89 31.60 -29.57
N ILE A 444 -31.66 31.90 -29.14
CA ILE A 444 -31.14 31.53 -27.82
C ILE A 444 -31.88 32.27 -26.71
N HIS A 445 -32.10 33.58 -26.87
CA HIS A 445 -32.82 34.38 -25.87
C HIS A 445 -34.24 33.86 -25.67
N HIS A 446 -34.93 33.51 -26.76
CA HIS A 446 -36.28 32.96 -26.71
C HIS A 446 -36.34 31.62 -25.96
N VAL A 447 -35.43 30.69 -26.22
CA VAL A 447 -35.37 29.39 -25.53
C VAL A 447 -35.09 29.55 -24.05
N VAL A 448 -34.14 30.43 -23.68
CA VAL A 448 -33.74 30.67 -22.29
C VAL A 448 -34.88 31.30 -21.48
N VAL A 449 -35.59 32.28 -22.05
CA VAL A 449 -36.64 33.01 -21.34
C VAL A 449 -37.95 32.23 -21.29
N GLN A 450 -38.35 31.59 -22.39
CA GLN A 450 -39.66 30.92 -22.46
C GLN A 450 -39.64 29.47 -21.96
N ASN A 451 -38.48 28.80 -22.01
CA ASN A 451 -38.33 27.40 -21.62
C ASN A 451 -37.14 27.17 -20.66
N PRO A 452 -37.05 27.91 -19.54
CA PRO A 452 -35.91 27.82 -18.63
C PRO A 452 -35.71 26.41 -18.05
N GLY A 453 -36.79 25.64 -17.88
CA GLY A 453 -36.73 24.27 -17.36
C GLY A 453 -36.04 23.27 -18.31
N VAL A 454 -36.15 23.46 -19.63
CA VAL A 454 -35.45 22.60 -20.60
C VAL A 454 -33.97 22.95 -20.64
N VAL A 455 -33.64 24.25 -20.56
CA VAL A 455 -32.25 24.71 -20.49
C VAL A 455 -31.59 24.18 -19.22
N ALA A 456 -32.25 24.28 -18.06
CA ALA A 456 -31.74 23.74 -16.80
C ALA A 456 -31.53 22.22 -16.87
N PHE A 457 -32.46 21.48 -17.47
CA PHE A 457 -32.32 20.04 -17.70
C PHE A 457 -31.09 19.74 -18.58
N LEU A 458 -30.97 20.38 -19.75
CA LEU A 458 -29.87 20.16 -20.69
C LEU A 458 -28.51 20.48 -20.07
N LEU A 459 -28.40 21.55 -19.28
CA LEU A 459 -27.15 21.91 -18.60
C LEU A 459 -26.72 20.81 -17.61
N MET A 460 -27.64 20.31 -16.79
CA MET A 460 -27.35 19.25 -15.83
C MET A 460 -27.05 17.91 -16.52
N ASP A 461 -27.82 17.58 -17.57
CA ASP A 461 -27.67 16.34 -18.33
C ASP A 461 -26.34 16.29 -19.09
N ILE A 462 -25.88 17.41 -19.67
CA ILE A 462 -24.55 17.50 -20.31
C ILE A 462 -23.43 17.15 -19.32
N ILE A 463 -23.50 17.61 -18.07
CA ILE A 463 -22.48 17.30 -17.05
C ILE A 463 -22.44 15.79 -16.80
N VAL A 464 -23.61 15.15 -16.65
CA VAL A 464 -23.72 13.70 -16.45
C VAL A 464 -23.27 12.93 -17.68
N LEU A 465 -23.63 13.38 -18.88
CA LEU A 465 -23.24 12.77 -20.15
C LEU A 465 -21.72 12.76 -20.32
N LEU A 466 -21.07 13.90 -20.09
CA LEU A 466 -19.61 14.02 -20.19
C LEU A 466 -18.92 13.09 -19.19
N ALA A 467 -19.38 13.06 -17.94
CA ALA A 467 -18.84 12.14 -16.94
C ALA A 467 -19.04 10.66 -17.34
N ALA A 468 -20.26 10.28 -17.74
CA ALA A 468 -20.59 8.91 -18.10
C ALA A 468 -19.82 8.44 -19.35
N THR A 469 -19.67 9.29 -20.37
CA THR A 469 -18.93 8.98 -21.60
C THR A 469 -17.43 8.83 -21.37
N ILE A 470 -16.82 9.70 -20.55
CA ILE A 470 -15.41 9.56 -20.14
C ILE A 470 -15.19 8.23 -19.41
N LEU A 471 -16.07 7.89 -18.45
CA LEU A 471 -15.95 6.63 -17.72
C LEU A 471 -16.16 5.42 -18.64
N THR A 472 -17.15 5.48 -19.55
CA THR A 472 -17.47 4.39 -20.48
C THR A 472 -16.32 4.12 -21.46
N THR A 473 -15.72 5.18 -22.03
CA THR A 473 -14.58 5.06 -22.95
C THR A 473 -13.32 4.54 -22.24
N SER A 474 -13.07 4.99 -21.00
CA SER A 474 -12.00 4.46 -20.17
C SER A 474 -12.18 2.97 -19.87
N GLN A 475 -13.39 2.54 -19.52
CA GLN A 475 -13.67 1.13 -19.22
C GLN A 475 -13.63 0.25 -20.49
N ALA A 476 -14.16 0.73 -21.62
CA ALA A 476 -14.12 0.00 -22.89
C ALA A 476 -12.69 -0.23 -23.38
N SER A 477 -11.81 0.78 -23.27
CA SER A 477 -10.40 0.63 -23.67
C SER A 477 -9.65 -0.40 -22.81
N GLN A 478 -9.96 -0.47 -21.51
CA GLN A 478 -9.38 -1.47 -20.61
C GLN A 478 -9.87 -2.90 -20.87
N VAL A 479 -11.08 -3.08 -21.41
CA VAL A 479 -11.58 -4.40 -21.82
C VAL A 479 -10.85 -4.85 -23.09
N HIS A 480 -10.69 -3.95 -24.06
CA HIS A 480 -9.98 -4.24 -25.31
C HIS A 480 -8.49 -4.51 -25.12
N SER A 481 -7.84 -3.91 -24.11
CA SER A 481 -6.42 -4.16 -23.83
C SER A 481 -6.15 -5.49 -23.10
N LYS A 482 -7.20 -6.22 -22.68
CA LYS A 482 -7.10 -7.47 -21.92
C LYS A 482 -7.68 -8.68 -22.67
N ALA A 483 -8.28 -8.45 -23.83
CA ALA A 483 -8.70 -9.47 -24.79
C ALA A 483 -7.59 -9.61 -25.84
#